data_AF-T1IRC1-F1
#
_entry.id   AF-T1IRC1-F1
#
_cell.length_a   1.000
_cell.length_b   1.000
_cell.length_c   1.000
_cell.angle_alpha   90.00
_cell.angle_beta   90.00
_cell.angle_gamma   90.00
#
_symmetry.space_group_name_H-M   'P 1'
#
loop_
_entity.id
_entity.type
_entity.pdbx_description
1 polymer ?
#
loop_
_entity_poly.entity_id
_entity_poly.type
_entity_poly.pdbx_seq_one_letter_code
_entity_poly.pdbx_strand_id
1 'polypeptide(L)' 'MDKELHLWHSRMGHVHVKALKRLAQNEDVFGLEKCNFEKGFSCDSCDKSKSTRASFGKDQSTTATEPLEHLHMNLGGPN' A
#
# COMPACT_ATOMS: atom_id res chain seq x y z
N MET A 1 -9.94 -16.40 -8.83
CA MET A 1 -8.58 -16.14 -8.32
C MET A 1 -7.65 -17.17 -8.94
N ASP A 2 -6.66 -16.72 -9.70
CA ASP A 2 -5.62 -17.60 -10.22
C ASP A 2 -4.82 -18.18 -9.06
N LYS A 3 -5.07 -19.45 -8.74
CA LYS A 3 -4.44 -20.16 -7.62
C LYS A 3 -2.91 -20.19 -7.77
N GLU A 4 -2.41 -20.29 -9.01
CA GLU A 4 -0.97 -20.30 -9.28
C GLU A 4 -0.31 -18.94 -9.01
N LEU A 5 -0.90 -17.84 -9.48
CA LEU A 5 -0.32 -16.51 -9.25
C LEU A 5 -0.31 -16.17 -7.75
N HIS A 6 -1.36 -16.53 -7.00
CA HIS A 6 -1.39 -16.33 -5.55
C HIS A 6 -0.31 -17.14 -4.82
N LEU A 7 -0.09 -18.38 -5.26
CA LEU A 7 0.96 -19.25 -4.71
C LEU A 7 2.36 -18.68 -4.97
N TRP A 8 2.64 -18.26 -6.21
CA TRP A 8 3.92 -17.64 -6.56
C TRP A 8 4.14 -16.32 -5.85
N HIS A 9 3.12 -15.47 -5.76
CA HIS A 9 3.17 -14.24 -4.99
C HIS A 9 3.53 -14.49 -3.52
N SER A 10 2.94 -15.53 -2.90
CA SER A 10 3.25 -15.90 -1.52
C SER A 10 4.66 -16.48 -1.37
N ARG A 11 5.07 -17.39 -2.26
CA ARG A 11 6.43 -18.00 -2.26
C ARG A 11 7.55 -16.98 -2.44
N MET A 12 7.30 -15.95 -3.22
CA MET A 12 8.25 -14.87 -3.49
C MET A 12 8.21 -13.75 -2.44
N GLY A 13 7.55 -13.97 -1.29
CA GLY A 13 7.53 -13.00 -0.19
C GLY A 13 6.62 -11.80 -0.44
N HIS A 14 5.47 -12.02 -1.07
CA HIS A 14 4.47 -10.98 -1.33
C HIS A 14 4.97 -9.80 -2.19
N VAL A 15 5.89 -10.08 -3.13
CA VAL A 15 6.38 -9.10 -4.10
C VAL A 15 5.27 -8.61 -5.02
N HIS A 16 5.42 -7.39 -5.52
CA HIS A 16 4.44 -6.77 -6.39
C HIS A 16 4.19 -7.59 -7.67
N VAL A 17 2.93 -7.79 -8.09
CA VAL A 17 2.59 -8.64 -9.24
C VAL A 17 3.24 -8.18 -10.54
N LYS A 18 3.44 -6.86 -10.74
CA LYS A 18 4.21 -6.38 -11.91
C LYS A 18 5.66 -6.88 -11.92
N ALA A 19 6.28 -7.11 -10.75
CA ALA A 19 7.60 -7.70 -10.67
C ALA A 19 7.57 -9.19 -11.05
N LEU A 20 6.58 -9.94 -10.57
CA LEU A 20 6.35 -11.34 -11.00
C LEU A 20 6.12 -11.43 -12.51
N LYS A 21 5.33 -10.51 -13.09
CA LYS A 21 5.11 -10.45 -14.52
C LYS A 21 6.41 -10.22 -15.30
N ARG A 22 7.29 -9.35 -14.80
CA ARG A 22 8.60 -9.11 -15.42
C ARG A 22 9.49 -10.35 -15.35
N LEU A 23 9.53 -11.04 -14.19
CA LEU A 23 10.27 -12.29 -14.04
C LEU A 23 9.76 -13.37 -15.00
N ALA A 24 8.44 -13.46 -15.19
CA ALA A 24 7.84 -14.40 -16.14
C ALA A 24 8.20 -14.06 -17.60
N GLN A 25 8.17 -12.77 -17.96
CA GLN A 25 8.52 -12.30 -19.31
C GLN A 25 9.99 -12.49 -19.66
N ASN A 26 10.87 -12.44 -18.66
CA ASN A 26 12.30 -12.66 -18.83
C ASN A 26 12.69 -14.15 -18.70
N GLU A 27 11.74 -15.04 -18.39
CA GLU A 27 12.00 -16.45 -18.10
C GLU A 27 13.00 -16.67 -16.94
N ASP A 28 13.10 -15.69 -16.02
CA ASP A 28 14.03 -15.72 -14.88
C ASP A 28 13.65 -16.79 -13.83
N VAL A 29 12.39 -17.23 -13.85
CA VAL A 29 11.84 -18.21 -12.90
C VAL A 29 10.96 -19.21 -13.63
N PHE A 30 11.37 -20.47 -13.64
CA PHE A 30 10.63 -21.56 -14.27
C PHE A 30 9.27 -21.81 -13.63
N GLY A 31 8.24 -21.99 -14.45
CA GLY A 31 6.85 -22.23 -14.05
C GLY A 31 6.03 -20.97 -13.79
N LEU A 32 6.66 -19.79 -13.81
CA LEU A 32 5.98 -18.51 -13.63
C LEU A 32 5.30 -18.03 -14.94
N GLU A 33 5.83 -18.48 -16.09
CA GLU A 33 5.30 -18.24 -17.44
C GLU A 33 3.89 -18.82 -17.65
N LYS A 34 3.49 -19.79 -16.83
CA LYS A 34 2.16 -20.44 -16.88
C LYS A 34 1.08 -19.65 -16.14
N CYS A 35 1.49 -18.70 -15.30
CA CYS A 35 0.55 -17.91 -14.51
C CYS A 35 -0.22 -16.92 -15.39
N ASN A 36 -1.52 -16.81 -15.15
CA ASN A 36 -2.30 -15.72 -15.71
C ASN A 36 -2.06 -14.42 -14.92
N PHE A 37 -1.69 -13.35 -15.63
CA PHE A 37 -1.43 -12.02 -15.06
C PHE A 37 -2.55 -11.01 -15.40
N GLU A 38 -3.78 -11.49 -15.54
CA GLU A 38 -4.96 -10.66 -15.79
C GLU A 38 -5.13 -9.53 -14.75
N LYS A 39 -5.79 -8.45 -15.17
CA LYS A 39 -6.05 -7.31 -14.30
C LYS A 39 -7.01 -7.75 -13.18
N GLY A 40 -6.70 -7.40 -11.94
CA GLY A 40 -7.60 -7.65 -10.79
C GLY A 40 -7.06 -8.63 -9.74
N PHE A 41 -5.78 -9.06 -9.83
CA PHE A 41 -5.14 -9.72 -8.70
C PHE A 41 -5.20 -8.84 -7.44
N SER A 42 -5.70 -9.42 -6.36
CA SER A 42 -5.76 -8.82 -5.02
C SER A 42 -5.25 -9.81 -3.98
N CYS A 43 -4.70 -9.28 -2.89
CA CYS A 43 -4.20 -10.09 -1.78
C CYS A 43 -4.47 -9.31 -0.49
N ASP A 44 -5.42 -9.78 0.31
CA ASP A 44 -5.92 -9.07 1.49
C ASP A 44 -4.82 -8.62 2.47
N SER A 45 -3.80 -9.46 2.69
CA SER A 45 -2.68 -9.14 3.57
C SER A 45 -1.81 -8.02 2.99
N CYS A 46 -1.56 -8.05 1.68
CA CYS A 46 -0.84 -7.00 0.97
C CYS A 46 -1.63 -5.70 0.94
N ASP A 47 -2.92 -5.77 0.65
CA ASP A 47 -3.76 -4.59 0.56
C ASP A 47 -3.82 -3.89 1.92
N LYS A 48 -3.99 -4.63 3.02
CA LYS A 48 -3.95 -4.06 4.38
C LYS A 48 -2.57 -3.51 4.77
N SER A 49 -1.49 -4.19 4.43
CA SER A 49 -0.13 -3.78 4.84
C SER A 49 0.47 -2.67 3.99
N LYS A 50 0.10 -2.58 2.70
CA LYS A 50 0.62 -1.59 1.75
C LYS A 50 -0.34 -0.42 1.54
N SER A 51 -1.56 -0.46 2.07
CA SER A 51 -2.45 0.69 2.07
C SER A 51 -1.79 1.85 2.79
N THR A 52 -1.67 2.98 2.10
CA THR A 52 -1.30 4.24 2.72
C THR A 52 -2.56 4.89 3.27
N ARG A 53 -2.43 5.58 4.42
CA ARG A 53 -3.50 6.45 4.89
C ARG A 53 -3.75 7.52 3.82
N ALA A 54 -5.01 7.77 3.50
CA ALA A 54 -5.36 8.90 2.64
C ALA A 54 -4.74 10.19 3.21
N SER A 55 -4.33 11.10 2.32
CA SER A 55 -3.94 12.44 2.74
C SER A 55 -5.09 13.08 3.50
N PHE A 56 -4.77 13.82 4.55
CA PHE A 56 -5.76 14.71 5.14
C PHE A 56 -6.29 15.65 4.06
N GLY A 57 -7.61 15.82 4.00
CA GLY A 57 -8.19 16.88 3.19
C GLY A 57 -7.60 18.21 3.63
N LYS A 58 -7.59 19.20 2.73
CA LYS A 58 -7.44 20.59 3.17
C LYS A 58 -8.72 20.96 3.91
N ASP A 59 -8.81 20.59 5.17
CA ASP A 59 -9.86 21.14 6.02
C ASP A 59 -9.56 22.64 6.17
N GLN A 60 -10.54 23.45 5.79
CA GLN A 60 -10.59 24.87 6.12
C GLN A 60 -10.88 25.09 7.62
N SER A 61 -10.72 24.05 8.45
CA SER A 61 -10.98 24.16 9.88
C SER A 61 -9.85 24.96 10.54
N THR A 62 -10.15 26.24 10.75
CA THR A 62 -9.52 27.11 11.75
C THR A 62 -8.03 27.39 11.54
N THR A 63 -7.65 27.82 10.35
CA THR A 63 -6.44 28.64 10.21
C THR A 63 -6.73 30.03 10.76
N ALA A 64 -5.95 30.48 11.75
CA ALA A 64 -6.00 31.86 12.22
C ALA A 64 -5.65 32.81 11.06
N THR A 65 -6.51 33.79 10.83
CA THR A 65 -6.34 34.86 9.84
C THR A 65 -5.78 36.13 10.47
N GLU A 66 -6.01 36.32 11.77
CA GLU A 66 -5.53 37.47 12.53
C GLU A 66 -4.64 37.04 13.72
N PRO A 67 -3.75 37.91 14.21
CA PRO A 67 -2.92 37.61 15.39
C PRO A 67 -3.78 37.23 16.61
N LEU A 68 -3.41 36.12 17.28
CA LEU A 68 -4.05 35.61 18.50
C LEU A 68 -5.48 35.06 18.34
N GLU A 69 -5.98 34.86 17.12
CA GLU A 69 -7.32 34.26 16.88
C GLU A 69 -7.44 32.83 17.45
N HIS A 70 -6.33 32.09 17.51
CA HIS A 70 -6.29 30.73 18.05
C HIS A 70 -5.06 30.54 18.96
N LEU A 71 -5.30 30.24 20.23
CA LEU A 71 -4.26 29.92 21.22
C LEU A 71 -4.37 28.45 21.63
N HIS A 72 -3.38 27.64 21.29
CA HIS A 72 -3.26 26.26 21.76
C HIS A 72 -2.18 26.17 22.84
N MET A 73 -2.56 25.78 24.06
CA MET A 73 -1.63 25.56 25.17
C MET A 73 -1.62 24.07 25.51
N ASN A 74 -0.46 23.43 25.38
CA ASN A 74 -0.31 22.03 25.78
C ASN A 74 0.06 21.96 27.27
N LEU A 75 -0.57 21.04 28.00
CA LEU A 75 -0.23 20.79 29.40
C LEU A 75 0.89 19.72 29.47
N GLY A 76 1.98 20.04 30.15
CA GLY A 76 3.04 19.07 30.43
C GLY A 76 2.65 18.14 31.58
N GLY A 77 2.87 16.84 31.41
CA GLY A 77 2.62 15.84 32.46
C GLY A 77 3.58 15.97 33.66
N PRO A 78 3.25 15.34 34.80
CA PRO A 78 4.05 15.42 36.03
C PRO A 78 5.38 14.67 35.91
N ASN A 79 6.37 15.12 36.71
CA ASN A 79 7.67 14.45 36.92
C ASN A 79 7.54 13.19 37.77
#